data_AF-A0A6J4Q4W8-F1
#
_entry.id   AF-A0A6J4Q4W8-F1
#
_cell.length_a   1.000
_cell.length_b   1.000
_cell.length_c   1.000
_cell.angle_alpha   90.00
_cell.angle_beta   90.00
_cell.angle_gamma   90.00
#
_symmetry.space_group_name_H-M   'P 1'
#
loop_
_entity.id
_entity.type
_entity.pdbx_description
1 polymer ?
#
loop_
_entity_poly.entity_id
_entity_poly.type
_entity_poly.pdbx_seq_one_letter_code
_entity_poly.pdbx_strand_id
1 'polypeptide(L)'
;MRVLVTVSPRVYRESVASSVRSGRPDLEVRSAPPEDAELELAGFRPHLLVHNDTAPITKEALDGVPCRVEMPYSDCMETRVMAGGTVSRVRDISTEDLLRTVAVAATVGETD
;
A
#
# COMPACT_ATOMS: atom_id res chain seq x y z
N MET A 1 -2.15 -2.92 -12.96
CA MET A 1 -2.20 -1.97 -11.82
C MET A 1 -0.79 -1.73 -11.25
N ARG A 2 -0.51 -0.50 -10.79
CA ARG A 2 0.78 -0.11 -10.16
C ARG A 2 0.67 -0.09 -8.63
N VAL A 3 1.57 -0.78 -7.92
CA VAL A 3 1.62 -0.87 -6.45
C VAL A 3 2.92 -0.28 -5.94
N LEU A 4 2.83 0.67 -5.02
CA LEU A 4 3.98 1.26 -4.34
C LEU A 4 4.03 0.81 -2.88
N VAL A 5 5.18 0.29 -2.44
CA VAL A 5 5.41 -0.16 -1.05
C VAL A 5 6.49 0.71 -0.41
N THR A 6 6.13 1.46 0.63
CA THR A 6 7.01 2.42 1.31
C THR A 6 7.14 2.19 2.80
N VAL A 7 6.81 0.98 3.28
CA VAL A 7 6.88 0.67 4.71
C VAL A 7 8.33 0.60 5.24
N SER A 8 8.44 0.68 6.55
CA SER A 8 9.62 0.45 7.37
C SER A 8 9.37 -0.71 8.34
N PRO A 9 10.41 -1.45 8.74
CA PRO A 9 11.80 -1.36 8.28
C PRO A 9 12.02 -1.93 6.85
N ARG A 10 13.22 -1.72 6.29
CA ARG A 10 13.58 -2.17 4.92
C ARG A 10 13.29 -3.64 4.65
N VAL A 11 13.62 -4.53 5.60
CA VAL A 11 13.35 -5.97 5.45
C VAL A 11 11.86 -6.22 5.27
N TYR A 12 11.00 -5.55 6.03
CA TYR A 12 9.55 -5.72 5.91
C TYR A 12 9.04 -5.19 4.58
N ARG A 13 9.57 -4.05 4.13
CA ARG A 13 9.26 -3.51 2.79
C ARG A 13 9.60 -4.49 1.67
N GLU A 14 10.80 -5.07 1.72
CA GLU A 14 11.25 -6.04 0.73
C GLU A 14 10.40 -7.32 0.78
N SER A 15 10.07 -7.81 1.98
CA SER A 15 9.16 -8.95 2.16
C SER A 15 7.77 -8.68 1.59
N VAL A 16 7.15 -7.54 1.93
CA VAL A 16 5.84 -7.14 1.42
C VAL A 16 5.86 -7.03 -0.10
N ALA A 17 6.83 -6.31 -0.67
CA ALA A 17 6.93 -6.16 -2.11
C ALA A 17 7.18 -7.51 -2.82
N SER A 18 7.99 -8.39 -2.23
CA SER A 18 8.23 -9.75 -2.74
C SER A 18 6.96 -10.59 -2.71
N SER A 19 6.22 -10.59 -1.60
CA SER A 19 4.95 -11.32 -1.48
C SER A 19 3.92 -10.85 -2.51
N VAL A 20 3.79 -9.53 -2.73
CA VAL A 20 2.88 -8.99 -3.75
C VAL A 20 3.29 -9.44 -5.14
N ARG A 21 4.58 -9.30 -5.51
CA ARG A 21 5.08 -9.75 -6.82
C ARG A 21 4.86 -11.24 -7.05
N SER A 22 5.07 -12.05 -6.02
CA SER A 22 4.90 -13.51 -6.12
C SER A 22 3.43 -13.91 -6.21
N GLY A 23 2.55 -13.28 -5.44
CA GLY A 23 1.13 -13.62 -5.41
C GLY A 23 0.34 -13.02 -6.58
N ARG A 24 0.83 -11.92 -7.15
CA ARG A 24 0.19 -11.14 -8.23
C ARG A 24 1.25 -10.70 -9.27
N PRO A 25 1.76 -11.63 -10.09
CA PRO A 25 2.84 -11.36 -11.03
C PRO A 25 2.43 -10.43 -12.20
N ASP A 26 1.13 -10.21 -12.38
CA ASP A 26 0.52 -9.29 -13.34
C ASP A 26 0.67 -7.80 -12.94
N LEU A 27 1.12 -7.52 -11.72
CA LEU A 27 1.19 -6.18 -11.17
C LEU A 27 2.60 -5.57 -11.27
N GLU A 28 2.65 -4.27 -11.58
CA GLU A 28 3.88 -3.50 -11.51
C GLU A 28 4.11 -3.06 -10.07
N VAL A 29 5.08 -3.66 -9.38
CA VAL A 29 5.35 -3.42 -7.95
C VAL A 29 6.68 -2.70 -7.76
N ARG A 30 6.62 -1.50 -7.19
CA ARG A 30 7.79 -0.70 -6.78
C ARG A 30 7.89 -0.65 -5.26
N SER A 31 9.13 -0.64 -4.77
CA SER A 31 9.44 -0.45 -3.36
C SER A 31 10.42 0.70 -3.21
N ALA A 32 10.11 1.65 -2.33
CA ALA A 32 10.95 2.82 -2.07
C ALA A 32 11.01 3.12 -0.56
N PRO A 33 12.02 3.82 -0.05
CA PRO A 33 12.01 4.29 1.33
C PRO A 33 10.80 5.19 1.65
N PRO A 34 10.28 5.19 2.90
CA PRO A 34 9.18 6.08 3.29
C PRO A 34 9.47 7.56 3.05
N GLU A 35 10.72 7.99 3.18
CA GLU A 35 11.16 9.36 2.90
C GLU A 35 11.01 9.76 1.43
N ASP A 36 11.03 8.82 0.49
CA ASP A 36 10.86 9.06 -0.94
C ASP A 36 9.41 8.87 -1.40
N ALA A 37 8.48 8.59 -0.48
CA ALA A 37 7.12 8.20 -0.82
C ALA A 37 6.40 9.24 -1.69
N GLU A 38 6.47 10.54 -1.35
CA GLU A 38 5.81 11.58 -2.15
C GLU A 38 6.41 11.75 -3.54
N LEU A 39 7.74 11.66 -3.66
CA LEU A 39 8.43 11.72 -4.95
C LEU A 39 7.97 10.58 -5.86
N GLU A 40 7.88 9.37 -5.30
CA GLU A 40 7.38 8.20 -6.02
C GLU A 40 5.88 8.31 -6.30
N LEU A 41 5.05 8.87 -5.41
CA LEU A 41 3.64 9.11 -5.70
C LEU A 41 3.45 10.01 -6.92
N ALA A 42 4.24 11.08 -7.04
CA ALA A 42 4.19 11.99 -8.18
C ALA A 42 4.67 11.34 -9.49
N GLY A 43 5.77 10.58 -9.46
CA GLY A 43 6.37 9.99 -10.66
C GLY A 43 5.75 8.66 -11.08
N PHE A 44 5.57 7.75 -10.14
CA PHE A 44 5.05 6.40 -10.37
C PHE A 44 3.53 6.36 -10.45
N ARG A 45 2.83 7.31 -9.83
CA ARG A 45 1.36 7.39 -9.79
C ARG A 45 0.71 6.03 -9.48
N PRO A 46 1.02 5.42 -8.33
CA PRO A 46 0.48 4.10 -8.00
C PRO A 46 -1.04 4.17 -7.83
N HIS A 47 -1.70 3.04 -8.09
CA HIS A 47 -3.13 2.88 -7.80
C HIS A 47 -3.34 2.39 -6.36
N LEU A 48 -2.34 1.67 -5.84
CA LEU A 48 -2.29 1.18 -4.47
C LEU A 48 -0.98 1.62 -3.79
N LEU A 49 -1.11 2.30 -2.65
CA LEU A 49 0.01 2.61 -1.77
C LEU A 49 -0.05 1.72 -0.51
N VAL A 50 1.06 1.06 -0.18
CA VAL A 50 1.26 0.38 1.11
C VAL A 50 2.30 1.17 1.91
N HIS A 51 1.88 1.85 2.99
CA HIS A 51 2.73 2.76 3.76
C HIS A 51 2.54 2.59 5.26
N ASN A 52 3.45 3.13 6.09
CA ASN A 52 3.22 3.20 7.53
C ASN A 52 2.30 4.36 7.90
N ASP A 53 1.60 4.23 9.02
CA ASP A 53 0.84 5.31 9.67
C ASP A 53 1.73 6.51 10.05
N THR A 54 3.00 6.28 10.34
CA THR A 54 4.00 7.33 10.64
C THR A 54 4.75 7.84 9.41
N ALA A 55 4.40 7.42 8.20
CA ALA A 55 5.11 7.87 7.00
C ALA A 55 4.90 9.38 6.80
N PRO A 56 5.96 10.14 6.42
CA PRO A 56 5.88 11.58 6.25
C PRO A 56 5.22 11.95 4.91
N ILE A 57 3.96 11.55 4.72
CA ILE A 57 3.19 11.79 3.49
C ILE A 57 2.07 12.77 3.82
N THR A 58 1.98 13.84 3.06
CA THR A 58 0.91 14.83 3.17
C THR A 58 -0.46 14.21 2.89
N LYS A 59 -1.49 14.73 3.54
CA LYS A 59 -2.87 14.31 3.31
C LYS A 59 -3.27 14.48 1.83
N GLU A 60 -2.82 15.56 1.19
CA GLU A 60 -3.10 15.85 -0.21
C GLU A 60 -2.51 14.78 -1.15
N ALA A 61 -1.26 14.36 -0.91
CA ALA A 61 -0.65 13.27 -1.66
C ALA A 61 -1.37 11.94 -1.42
N LEU A 62 -1.76 11.65 -0.17
CA LEU A 62 -2.55 10.45 0.15
C LEU A 62 -3.90 10.46 -0.56
N ASP A 63 -4.63 11.57 -0.56
CA ASP A 63 -5.98 11.66 -1.13
C ASP A 63 -5.98 11.52 -2.66
N GLY A 64 -4.82 11.74 -3.31
CA GLY A 64 -4.61 11.43 -4.72
C GLY A 64 -4.43 9.94 -5.05
N VAL A 65 -4.30 9.06 -4.04
CA VAL A 65 -4.11 7.61 -4.25
C VAL A 65 -5.45 6.87 -4.11
N PRO A 66 -5.93 6.16 -5.16
CA PRO A 66 -7.23 5.49 -5.15
C PRO A 66 -7.41 4.46 -4.02
N CYS A 67 -6.36 3.67 -3.75
CA CYS A 67 -6.36 2.65 -2.71
C CYS A 67 -5.12 2.77 -1.84
N ARG A 68 -5.29 2.58 -0.53
CA ARG A 68 -4.19 2.67 0.46
C ARG A 68 -4.31 1.54 1.48
N VAL A 69 -3.17 0.96 1.82
CA VAL A 69 -3.02 0.06 2.96
C VAL A 69 -2.04 0.73 3.90
N GLU A 70 -2.51 1.08 5.08
CA GLU A 70 -1.70 1.69 6.09
C GLU A 70 -1.37 0.67 7.17
N MET A 71 -0.07 0.37 7.29
CA MET A 71 0.49 -0.58 8.22
C MET A 71 0.95 0.15 9.50
N PRO A 72 0.38 -0.18 10.65
CA PRO A 72 0.71 0.51 11.89
C PRO A 72 2.14 0.19 12.32
N TYR A 73 2.90 1.23 12.66
CA TYR A 73 4.24 1.13 13.23
C TYR A 73 4.28 1.61 14.69
N SER A 74 3.35 2.49 15.09
CA SER A 74 3.32 3.12 16.41
C SER A 74 1.97 2.97 17.11
N ASP A 75 1.65 1.79 17.67
CA ASP A 75 0.73 1.63 18.83
C ASP A 75 -0.57 0.80 18.64
N CYS A 76 -0.81 0.14 17.51
CA CYS A 76 -1.81 -0.95 17.48
C CYS A 76 -1.63 -1.85 16.26
N MET A 77 -1.72 -3.17 16.39
CA MET A 77 -1.61 -4.14 15.27
C MET A 77 -2.81 -4.09 14.29
N GLU A 78 -3.43 -2.92 14.10
CA GLU A 78 -4.63 -2.71 13.28
C GLU A 78 -4.27 -2.00 11.97
N THR A 79 -4.20 -2.78 10.88
CA THR A 79 -3.96 -2.27 9.52
C THR A 79 -5.23 -1.64 8.97
N ARG A 80 -5.11 -0.44 8.40
CA ARG A 80 -6.23 0.29 7.78
C ARG A 80 -6.19 0.13 6.27
N VAL A 81 -7.26 -0.38 5.69
CA VAL A 81 -7.41 -0.50 4.23
C VAL A 81 -8.43 0.53 3.78
N MET A 82 -8.01 1.43 2.90
CA MET A 82 -8.81 2.49 2.31
C MET A 82 -8.97 2.19 0.82
N ALA A 83 -10.19 1.90 0.37
CA ALA A 83 -10.47 1.60 -1.03
C ALA A 83 -11.86 2.13 -1.41
N GLY A 84 -11.97 2.85 -2.53
CA GLY A 84 -13.24 3.37 -3.02
C GLY A 84 -14.00 4.23 -1.99
N GLY A 85 -13.29 5.03 -1.20
CA GLY A 85 -13.87 5.87 -0.13
C GLY A 85 -14.29 5.10 1.13
N THR A 86 -14.16 3.78 1.18
CA THR A 86 -14.46 2.96 2.36
C THR A 86 -13.19 2.69 3.17
N VAL A 87 -13.30 2.73 4.49
CA VAL A 87 -12.22 2.36 5.42
C VAL A 87 -12.60 1.07 6.14
N SER A 88 -11.75 0.05 6.00
CA SER A 88 -11.85 -1.20 6.78
C SER A 88 -10.61 -1.39 7.65
N ARG A 89 -10.77 -2.15 8.73
CA ARG A 89 -9.73 -2.39 9.74
C ARG A 89 -9.49 -3.89 9.84
N VAL A 90 -8.24 -4.29 9.72
CA VAL A 90 -7.81 -5.69 9.86
C VAL A 90 -6.76 -5.76 10.95
N ARG A 91 -7.05 -6.54 12.00
CA ARG A 91 -6.07 -6.82 13.05
C ARG A 91 -5.19 -7.98 12.64
N ASP A 92 -3.89 -7.85 12.92
CA ASP A 92 -2.89 -8.90 12.64
C ASP A 92 -2.98 -9.41 11.18
N ILE A 93 -2.85 -8.47 10.23
CA ILE A 93 -3.03 -8.77 8.81
C ILE A 93 -2.05 -9.85 8.35
N SER A 94 -2.58 -10.95 7.81
CA SER A 94 -1.75 -11.98 7.21
C SER A 94 -1.29 -11.57 5.80
N THR A 95 -0.26 -12.22 5.27
CA THR A 95 0.15 -12.04 3.87
C THR A 95 -0.99 -12.39 2.90
N GLU A 96 -1.82 -13.38 3.22
CA GLU A 96 -2.98 -13.74 2.40
C GLU A 96 -4.02 -12.61 2.38
N ASP A 97 -4.33 -12.02 3.53
CA ASP A 97 -5.27 -10.90 3.63
C ASP A 97 -4.75 -9.66 2.89
N LEU A 98 -3.44 -9.41 2.95
CA LEU A 98 -2.80 -8.37 2.16
C LEU A 98 -2.96 -8.65 0.66
N LEU A 99 -2.71 -9.87 0.20
CA LEU A 99 -2.87 -10.24 -1.21
C LEU A 99 -4.32 -10.12 -1.68
N ARG A 100 -5.28 -10.48 -0.82
CA ARG A 100 -6.71 -10.28 -1.09
C ARG A 100 -7.04 -8.79 -1.21
N THR A 101 -6.48 -7.96 -0.34
CA THR A 101 -6.64 -6.51 -0.40
C THR A 101 -6.08 -5.92 -1.69
N VAL A 102 -4.88 -6.35 -2.09
CA VAL A 102 -4.26 -5.97 -3.37
C VAL A 102 -5.16 -6.39 -4.54
N ALA A 103 -5.73 -7.61 -4.48
CA ALA A 103 -6.63 -8.10 -5.51
C ALA A 103 -7.90 -7.24 -5.64
N VAL A 104 -8.51 -6.85 -4.52
CA VAL A 104 -9.67 -5.95 -4.52
C VAL A 104 -9.30 -4.58 -5.08
N ALA A 105 -8.16 -4.00 -4.68
CA ALA A 105 -7.68 -2.73 -5.21
C ALA A 105 -7.46 -2.78 -6.74
N ALA A 106 -7.01 -3.92 -7.27
CA ALA A 106 -6.88 -4.12 -8.71
C ALA A 106 -8.21 -3.98 -9.46
N THR A 107 -9.30 -4.50 -8.88
CA THR A 107 -10.63 -4.42 -9.51
C THR A 107 -11.25 -3.03 -9.42
N VAL A 108 -10.91 -2.23 -8.40
CA VAL A 108 -11.39 -0.84 -8.28
C VAL A 108 -10.75 0.05 -9.34
N GLY A 109 -9.48 -0.19 -9.67
CA GLY A 109 -8.74 0.54 -10.71
C GLY A 109 -9.09 0.18 -12.16
N GLU A 110 -10.03 -0.74 -12.39
CA GLU A 110 -10.53 -1.12 -13.73
C GLU A 110 -11.80 -0.36 -14.14
N THR A 111 -12.32 0.53 -13.28
CA THR A 111 -13.58 1.27 -13.50
C THR A 111 -13.37 2.71 -14.01
N ASP A 112 -12.32 2.95 -14.79
CA ASP A 112 -12.06 4.23 -15.47
C ASP A 112 -11.89 4.02 -16.99
#